data_AF-A0A1I3EK47-F1
#
_entry.id   AF-A0A1I3EK47-F1
#
_cell.length_a   1.000
_cell.length_b   1.000
_cell.length_c   1.000
_cell.angle_alpha   90.00
_cell.angle_beta   90.00
_cell.angle_gamma   90.00
#
_symmetry.space_group_name_H-M   'P 1'
#
loop_
_entity.id
_entity.type
_entity.pdbx_description
1 polymer ?
#
loop_
_entity_poly.entity_id
_entity_poly.type
_entity_poly.pdbx_seq_one_letter_code
_entity_poly.pdbx_strand_id
1 'polypeptide(L)'
;MTASKTIAAALGFLILALVNCIDAAEPIVPTPAEGFTAADIELDNRPLFSISAGGDQNLPSSESAAERIARECQTGSLLFSHGDCLAVKAFTGSRFTHVAAVVFIDQQPWVYDSMNGRGVRKMPLSEYLEVQAPDELTLYHPRRKFTAQEADEYQCALERQLGRPYAVSHFLSGRRCDGLHCAEYLTDALISIQWLQAENPVRVSPASLQEGIELHNIFVAGPTVIISHSLEPIPEPGYWCGERWQAAILCVDGCCTQLSRMFLCR
;
A
#
# COMPACT_ATOMS: atom_id res chain seq x y z
N MET A 1 10.97 -22.93 -31.23
CA MET A 1 9.50 -22.73 -31.25
C MET A 1 8.75 -23.34 -30.05
N THR A 2 9.42 -23.85 -29.02
CA THR A 2 8.76 -24.48 -27.85
C THR A 2 8.44 -23.52 -26.71
N ALA A 3 9.25 -22.47 -26.50
CA ALA A 3 9.06 -21.53 -25.38
C ALA A 3 7.76 -20.70 -25.44
N SER A 4 7.26 -20.38 -26.65
CA SER A 4 6.04 -19.57 -26.82
C SER A 4 4.76 -20.31 -26.41
N LYS A 5 4.70 -21.64 -26.59
CA LYS A 5 3.53 -22.45 -26.20
C LYS A 5 3.40 -22.59 -24.69
N THR A 6 4.52 -22.65 -23.97
CA THR A 6 4.53 -22.77 -22.51
C THR A 6 4.04 -21.49 -21.83
N ILE A 7 4.43 -20.32 -22.35
CA ILE A 7 3.98 -19.02 -21.83
C ILE A 7 2.48 -18.83 -22.05
N ALA A 8 1.97 -19.17 -23.24
CA ALA A 8 0.54 -19.06 -23.54
C ALA A 8 -0.33 -19.99 -22.67
N ALA A 9 0.15 -21.21 -22.39
CA ALA A 9 -0.55 -22.13 -21.49
C ALA A 9 -0.56 -21.66 -20.02
N ALA A 10 0.54 -21.08 -19.54
CA ALA A 10 0.63 -20.52 -18.20
C ALA A 10 -0.28 -19.30 -18.03
N LEU A 11 -0.33 -18.40 -19.02
CA LEU A 11 -1.25 -17.27 -19.05
C LEU A 11 -2.72 -17.72 -19.13
N GLY A 12 -3.03 -18.75 -19.93
CA GLY A 12 -4.38 -19.31 -20.02
C GLY A 12 -4.88 -19.89 -18.69
N PHE A 13 -4.02 -20.61 -17.97
CA PHE A 13 -4.35 -21.12 -16.63
C PHE A 13 -4.53 -20.00 -15.60
N LEU A 14 -3.70 -18.96 -15.65
CA LEU A 14 -3.82 -17.81 -14.76
C LEU A 14 -5.15 -17.07 -14.99
N ILE A 15 -5.54 -16.87 -16.25
CA ILE A 15 -6.81 -16.22 -16.61
C ILE A 15 -8.00 -17.07 -16.16
N LEU A 16 -7.99 -18.39 -16.38
CA LEU A 16 -9.08 -19.27 -15.95
C LEU A 16 -9.21 -19.37 -14.43
N ALA A 17 -8.09 -19.36 -13.70
CA ALA A 17 -8.08 -19.32 -12.24
C ALA A 17 -8.66 -17.99 -11.71
N LEU A 18 -8.34 -16.87 -12.36
CA LEU A 18 -8.89 -15.56 -12.01
C LEU A 18 -10.41 -15.49 -12.28
N VAL A 19 -10.88 -16.03 -13.41
CA VAL A 19 -12.32 -16.00 -13.77
C VAL A 19 -13.18 -16.82 -12.81
N ASN A 20 -12.72 -18.00 -12.38
CA ASN A 20 -13.48 -18.87 -11.47
C ASN A 20 -13.50 -18.37 -10.01
N CYS A 21 -12.70 -17.37 -9.63
CA CYS A 21 -12.67 -16.83 -8.28
C CYS A 21 -13.58 -15.60 -8.07
N ILE A 22 -14.16 -15.03 -9.13
CA ILE A 22 -14.91 -13.76 -9.06
C ILE A 22 -16.34 -13.94 -8.48
N ASP A 23 -16.94 -15.13 -8.56
CA ASP A 23 -18.36 -15.33 -8.19
C ASP A 23 -18.65 -15.64 -6.70
N ALA A 24 -17.68 -15.52 -5.78
CA ALA A 24 -17.84 -16.08 -4.41
C ALA A 24 -17.34 -15.23 -3.23
N ALA A 25 -17.22 -13.90 -3.35
CA ALA A 25 -16.79 -13.06 -2.23
C ALA A 25 -17.83 -11.98 -1.90
N GLU A 26 -18.65 -12.22 -0.88
CA GLU A 26 -19.30 -11.09 -0.19
C GLU A 26 -18.20 -10.24 0.48
N PRO A 27 -18.29 -8.90 0.40
CA PRO A 27 -17.33 -8.02 1.05
C PRO A 27 -17.38 -8.24 2.57
N ILE A 28 -16.27 -8.69 3.15
CA ILE A 28 -16.15 -8.81 4.61
C ILE A 28 -15.82 -7.42 5.14
N VAL A 29 -16.76 -6.85 5.86
CA VAL A 29 -16.62 -5.56 6.52
C VAL A 29 -16.08 -5.80 7.95
N PRO A 30 -14.89 -5.30 8.30
CA PRO A 30 -14.38 -5.35 9.68
C PRO A 30 -15.38 -4.67 10.63
N THR A 31 -15.52 -5.11 11.88
CA THR A 31 -16.39 -4.45 12.89
C THR A 31 -15.57 -3.74 13.97
N PRO A 32 -16.11 -2.74 14.70
CA PRO A 32 -15.37 -2.07 15.76
C PRO A 32 -15.27 -2.99 16.98
N ALA A 33 -14.23 -2.83 17.79
CA ALA A 33 -14.18 -3.48 19.09
C ALA A 33 -15.20 -2.86 20.07
N GLU A 34 -15.81 -3.70 20.92
CA GLU A 34 -16.70 -3.25 21.99
C GLU A 34 -15.97 -2.28 22.93
N GLY A 35 -16.46 -1.04 23.05
CA GLY A 35 -15.90 -0.04 23.98
C GLY A 35 -15.73 1.40 23.45
N PHE A 36 -15.93 1.65 22.16
CA PHE A 36 -15.94 3.03 21.64
C PHE A 36 -17.33 3.67 21.81
N THR A 37 -17.42 4.68 22.67
CA THR A 37 -18.64 5.51 22.76
C THR A 37 -18.48 6.78 21.93
N ALA A 38 -19.54 7.19 21.25
CA ALA A 38 -19.55 8.38 20.38
C ALA A 38 -19.38 9.72 21.13
N ALA A 39 -19.32 9.70 22.47
CA ALA A 39 -19.38 10.90 23.31
C ALA A 39 -18.05 11.69 23.42
N ASP A 40 -16.93 11.14 22.96
CA ASP A 40 -15.59 11.75 23.15
C ASP A 40 -15.04 12.46 21.89
N ILE A 41 -15.88 12.79 20.91
CA ILE A 41 -15.42 13.24 19.58
C ILE A 41 -15.67 14.74 19.38
N GLU A 42 -14.65 15.56 19.65
CA GLU A 42 -14.56 16.91 19.08
C GLU A 42 -14.20 16.78 17.58
N LEU A 43 -15.19 16.96 16.71
CA LEU A 43 -15.01 16.95 15.25
C LEU A 43 -14.32 18.24 14.79
N ASP A 44 -13.00 18.18 14.55
CA ASP A 44 -12.27 19.24 13.84
C ASP A 44 -12.67 19.21 12.35
N ASN A 45 -13.73 19.93 12.00
CA ASN A 45 -14.27 20.07 10.64
C ASN A 45 -13.40 20.99 9.75
N ARG A 46 -12.09 20.79 9.72
CA ARG A 46 -11.26 21.54 8.76
C ARG A 46 -11.52 21.02 7.35
N PRO A 47 -11.67 21.93 6.37
CA PRO A 47 -11.93 21.54 5.00
C PRO A 47 -10.78 20.70 4.45
N LEU A 48 -11.11 19.53 3.90
CA LEU A 48 -10.23 18.75 3.04
C LEU A 48 -9.77 19.65 1.89
N PHE A 49 -8.48 19.99 1.88
CA PHE A 49 -7.86 20.73 0.79
C PHE A 49 -7.93 19.89 -0.49
N SER A 50 -8.78 20.31 -1.43
CA SER A 50 -8.78 19.78 -2.80
C SER A 50 -7.64 20.45 -3.57
N ILE A 51 -6.59 19.70 -3.89
CA ILE A 51 -5.51 20.18 -4.76
C ILE A 51 -6.00 20.04 -6.21
N SER A 52 -6.37 21.17 -6.82
CA SER A 52 -6.79 21.26 -8.22
C SER A 52 -5.69 20.76 -9.17
N ALA A 53 -6.07 20.00 -10.18
CA ALA A 53 -5.22 19.49 -11.27
C ALA A 53 -4.73 20.59 -12.25
N GLY A 54 -4.18 21.68 -11.72
CA GLY A 54 -3.48 22.71 -12.50
C GLY A 54 -2.02 22.30 -12.68
N GLY A 55 -1.58 22.16 -13.94
CA GLY A 55 -0.25 21.66 -14.32
C GLY A 55 0.91 22.55 -13.87
N ASP A 56 1.29 22.44 -12.60
CA ASP A 56 2.54 22.98 -12.07
C ASP A 56 3.58 21.85 -12.01
N GLN A 57 4.66 21.98 -12.77
CA GLN A 57 5.69 20.94 -12.96
C GLN A 57 6.63 20.75 -11.76
N ASN A 58 6.27 21.24 -10.58
CA ASN A 58 7.10 21.17 -9.39
C ASN A 58 6.52 20.16 -8.38
N LEU A 59 6.36 18.92 -8.82
CA LEU A 59 6.00 17.84 -7.92
C LEU A 59 7.10 17.67 -6.86
N PRO A 60 6.74 17.43 -5.58
CA PRO A 60 7.73 17.35 -4.51
C PRO A 60 8.69 16.18 -4.76
N SER A 61 9.97 16.40 -4.44
CA SER A 61 10.95 15.31 -4.33
C SER A 61 10.52 14.32 -3.25
N SER A 62 11.05 13.10 -3.28
CA SER A 62 10.83 12.08 -2.24
C SER A 62 11.12 12.63 -0.84
N GLU A 63 12.19 13.41 -0.69
CA GLU A 63 12.57 14.07 0.56
C GLU A 63 11.54 15.11 1.02
N SER A 64 11.10 16.01 0.12
CA SER A 64 10.08 17.01 0.44
C SER A 64 8.73 16.36 0.78
N ALA A 65 8.36 15.29 0.07
CA ALA A 65 7.19 14.48 0.37
C ALA A 65 7.32 13.78 1.74
N ALA A 66 8.50 13.24 2.06
CA ALA A 66 8.77 12.62 3.36
C ALA A 66 8.59 13.61 4.50
N GLU A 67 9.15 14.81 4.39
CA GLU A 67 8.98 15.86 5.39
C GLU A 67 7.52 16.29 5.56
N ARG A 68 6.78 16.41 4.45
CA ARG A 68 5.36 16.77 4.49
C ARG A 68 4.55 15.69 5.20
N ILE A 69 4.71 14.43 4.79
CA ILE A 69 4.04 13.28 5.39
C ILE A 69 4.44 13.15 6.87
N ALA A 70 5.71 13.36 7.21
CA ALA A 70 6.17 13.30 8.60
C ALA A 70 5.52 14.35 9.52
N ARG A 71 5.14 15.53 9.01
CA ARG A 71 4.42 16.55 9.79
C ARG A 71 2.93 16.23 9.98
N GLU A 72 2.35 15.50 9.04
CA GLU A 72 0.92 15.17 9.01
C GLU A 72 0.63 13.83 9.72
N CYS A 73 1.58 12.90 9.70
CA CYS A 73 1.45 11.58 10.30
C CYS A 73 1.72 11.54 11.81
N GLN A 74 1.19 10.49 12.42
CA GLN A 74 1.43 10.05 13.78
C GLN A 74 1.55 8.51 13.83
N THR A 75 2.05 7.94 14.92
CA THR A 75 2.07 6.48 15.09
C THR A 75 0.67 5.90 14.87
N GLY A 76 0.60 4.85 14.05
CA GLY A 76 -0.64 4.21 13.62
C GLY A 76 -1.24 4.79 12.34
N SER A 77 -0.69 5.88 11.78
CA SER A 77 -1.16 6.37 10.47
C SER A 77 -0.91 5.33 9.39
N LEU A 78 -1.85 5.19 8.47
CA LEU A 78 -1.78 4.26 7.35
C LEU A 78 -1.53 5.03 6.04
N LEU A 79 -0.69 4.47 5.19
CA LEU A 79 -0.37 4.98 3.86
C LEU A 79 -0.96 4.02 2.83
N PHE A 80 -1.99 4.43 2.10
CA PHE A 80 -2.59 3.63 1.03
C PHE A 80 -2.04 4.07 -0.32
N SER A 81 -1.36 3.17 -1.03
CA SER A 81 -0.85 3.43 -2.38
C SER A 81 -1.87 3.08 -3.46
N HIS A 82 -1.91 3.91 -4.49
CA HIS A 82 -2.70 3.74 -5.70
C HIS A 82 -1.85 3.17 -6.85
N GLY A 83 -1.01 2.18 -6.54
CA GLY A 83 -0.13 1.53 -7.51
C GLY A 83 -0.88 0.74 -8.60
N ASP A 84 -0.12 0.10 -9.49
CA ASP A 84 -0.64 -0.53 -10.71
C ASP A 84 -0.78 -2.06 -10.65
N CYS A 85 -0.87 -2.63 -9.46
CA CYS A 85 -1.09 -4.07 -9.32
C CYS A 85 -2.47 -4.47 -9.85
N LEU A 86 -2.51 -4.94 -11.11
CA LEU A 86 -3.73 -5.29 -11.81
C LEU A 86 -4.49 -6.40 -11.09
N ALA A 87 -3.78 -7.39 -10.52
CA ALA A 87 -4.39 -8.48 -9.80
C ALA A 87 -5.20 -7.99 -8.59
N VAL A 88 -4.65 -7.05 -7.81
CA VAL A 88 -5.35 -6.46 -6.66
C VAL A 88 -6.53 -5.62 -7.14
N LYS A 89 -6.33 -4.71 -8.11
CA LYS A 89 -7.41 -3.86 -8.66
C LYS A 89 -8.58 -4.69 -9.20
N ALA A 90 -8.29 -5.75 -9.94
CA ALA A 90 -9.31 -6.61 -10.54
C ALA A 90 -10.10 -7.39 -9.48
N PHE A 91 -9.44 -7.85 -8.41
CA PHE A 91 -10.11 -8.60 -7.35
C PHE A 91 -10.89 -7.71 -6.37
N THR A 92 -10.34 -6.55 -6.02
CA THR A 92 -10.93 -5.67 -4.99
C THR A 92 -11.85 -4.60 -5.56
N GLY A 93 -11.79 -4.32 -6.86
CA GLY A 93 -12.52 -3.21 -7.48
C GLY A 93 -12.07 -1.83 -7.00
N SER A 94 -10.93 -1.73 -6.31
CA SER A 94 -10.44 -0.50 -5.68
C SER A 94 -9.16 0.01 -6.33
N ARG A 95 -8.93 1.31 -6.20
CA ARG A 95 -7.67 1.95 -6.58
C ARG A 95 -6.52 1.62 -5.63
N PHE A 96 -6.83 1.23 -4.39
CA PHE A 96 -5.81 0.93 -3.38
C PHE A 96 -5.22 -0.46 -3.61
N THR A 97 -3.92 -0.52 -3.90
CA THR A 97 -3.21 -1.78 -4.19
C THR A 97 -2.23 -2.19 -3.10
N HIS A 98 -1.83 -1.26 -2.24
CA HIS A 98 -0.90 -1.52 -1.15
C HIS A 98 -1.22 -0.64 0.06
N VAL A 99 -0.82 -1.11 1.24
CA VAL A 99 -0.98 -0.36 2.49
C VAL A 99 0.26 -0.55 3.37
N ALA A 100 0.68 0.53 4.02
CA ALA A 100 1.77 0.54 4.98
C ALA A 100 1.36 1.30 6.25
N ALA A 101 2.07 1.06 7.36
CA ALA A 101 1.86 1.77 8.62
C ALA A 101 3.06 2.65 8.97
N VAL A 102 2.80 3.80 9.56
CA VAL A 102 3.82 4.72 10.09
C VAL A 102 3.89 4.57 11.62
N VAL A 103 5.10 4.40 12.14
CA VAL A 103 5.40 4.38 13.57
C VAL A 103 6.55 5.35 13.84
N PHE A 104 6.37 6.25 14.81
CA PHE A 104 7.44 7.16 15.23
C PHE A 104 8.31 6.47 16.28
N ILE A 105 9.59 6.27 15.97
CA ILE A 105 10.62 5.74 16.88
C ILE A 105 11.66 6.86 17.05
N ASP A 106 11.91 7.28 18.29
CA ASP A 106 12.81 8.40 18.59
C ASP A 106 12.51 9.66 17.76
N GLN A 107 11.22 9.99 17.61
CA GLN A 107 10.70 11.11 16.80
C GLN A 107 10.95 11.00 15.28
N GLN A 108 11.45 9.86 14.80
CA GLN A 108 11.65 9.61 13.37
C GLN A 108 10.55 8.69 12.83
N PRO A 109 9.95 8.99 11.66
CA PRO A 109 8.92 8.16 11.07
C PRO A 109 9.52 6.94 10.37
N TRP A 110 9.13 5.76 10.84
CA TRP A 110 9.44 4.46 10.24
C TRP A 110 8.21 3.87 9.59
N VAL A 111 8.38 3.29 8.41
CA VAL A 111 7.32 2.63 7.66
C VAL A 111 7.47 1.12 7.78
N TYR A 112 6.36 0.48 8.11
CA TYR A 112 6.20 -0.96 8.18
C TYR A 112 5.23 -1.40 7.08
N ASP A 113 5.66 -2.34 6.24
CA ASP A 113 4.83 -2.90 5.19
C ASP A 113 5.22 -4.36 4.89
N SER A 114 4.40 -5.01 4.07
CA SER A 114 4.71 -6.32 3.50
C SER A 114 4.58 -6.27 1.99
N MET A 115 5.67 -6.48 1.26
CA MET A 115 5.71 -6.31 -0.20
C MET A 115 6.29 -7.54 -0.91
N ASN A 116 5.81 -7.81 -2.13
CA ASN A 116 6.28 -8.93 -2.93
C ASN A 116 7.81 -8.86 -3.15
N GLY A 117 8.49 -9.99 -2.98
CA GLY A 117 9.95 -10.14 -3.10
C GLY A 117 10.75 -9.68 -1.88
N ARG A 118 10.19 -8.86 -0.97
CA ARG A 118 10.88 -8.44 0.26
C ARG A 118 10.25 -8.99 1.54
N GLY A 119 8.98 -9.38 1.51
CA GLY A 119 8.26 -9.77 2.71
C GLY A 119 7.98 -8.59 3.63
N VAL A 120 7.77 -8.90 4.90
CA VAL A 120 7.54 -7.92 5.96
C VAL A 120 8.84 -7.21 6.31
N ARG A 121 8.84 -5.89 6.29
CA ARG A 121 10.03 -5.06 6.49
C ARG A 121 9.72 -3.77 7.25
N LYS A 122 10.80 -3.10 7.66
CA LYS A 122 10.81 -1.80 8.33
C LYS A 122 11.89 -0.93 7.69
N MET A 123 11.57 0.30 7.33
CA MET A 123 12.52 1.26 6.75
C MET A 123 12.15 2.71 7.11
N PRO A 124 13.08 3.66 7.01
CA PRO A 124 12.76 5.09 7.14
C PRO A 124 11.73 5.53 6.10
N LEU A 125 10.87 6.49 6.45
CA LEU A 125 9.85 7.01 5.55
C LEU A 125 10.44 7.53 4.22
N SER A 126 11.58 8.23 4.25
CA SER A 126 12.23 8.72 3.02
C SER A 126 12.58 7.60 2.05
N GLU A 127 13.23 6.54 2.55
CA GLU A 127 13.58 5.35 1.74
C GLU A 127 12.32 4.64 1.21
N TYR A 128 11.27 4.56 2.02
CA TYR A 128 9.99 3.98 1.58
C TYR A 128 9.41 4.72 0.37
N LEU A 129 9.41 6.05 0.39
CA LEU A 129 8.86 6.86 -0.71
C LEU A 129 9.71 6.77 -1.98
N GLU A 130 11.03 6.58 -1.86
CA GLU A 130 11.91 6.33 -3.00
C GLU A 130 11.61 4.98 -3.67
N VAL A 131 11.35 3.93 -2.86
CA VAL A 131 11.11 2.57 -3.37
C VAL A 131 9.70 2.41 -3.96
N GLN A 132 8.70 3.10 -3.43
CA GLN A 132 7.30 2.99 -3.87
C GLN A 132 6.97 3.83 -5.11
N ALA A 133 7.70 4.91 -5.38
CA ALA A 133 7.27 5.84 -6.42
C ALA A 133 7.30 5.25 -7.87
N PRO A 134 6.60 5.88 -8.83
CA PRO A 134 5.72 7.02 -8.69
C PRO A 134 4.34 6.52 -8.28
N ASP A 135 3.87 7.02 -7.14
CA ASP A 135 2.60 6.60 -6.58
C ASP A 135 1.87 7.79 -5.98
N GLU A 136 0.55 7.76 -6.11
CA GLU A 136 -0.37 8.55 -5.30
C GLU A 136 -0.55 7.81 -3.96
N LEU A 137 -0.28 8.50 -2.85
CA LEU A 137 -0.48 7.98 -1.50
C LEU A 137 -1.63 8.73 -0.83
N THR A 138 -2.65 8.02 -0.35
CA THR A 138 -3.67 8.60 0.54
C THR A 138 -3.34 8.24 1.99
N LEU A 139 -3.26 9.26 2.84
CA LEU A 139 -3.00 9.11 4.26
C LEU A 139 -4.30 8.83 5.00
N TYR A 140 -4.25 7.99 6.02
CA TYR A 140 -5.31 7.79 6.99
C TYR A 140 -4.74 7.91 8.39
N HIS A 141 -5.37 8.72 9.24
CA HIS A 141 -4.89 8.96 10.60
C HIS A 141 -5.84 8.35 11.63
N PRO A 142 -5.32 7.74 12.70
CA PRO A 142 -6.19 7.28 13.77
C PRO A 142 -6.90 8.49 14.39
N ARG A 143 -8.21 8.39 14.64
CA ARG A 143 -9.04 9.51 15.13
C ARG A 143 -8.56 10.10 16.44
N ARG A 144 -8.07 9.23 17.33
CA ARG A 144 -7.36 9.62 18.54
C ARG A 144 -5.92 9.16 18.44
N LYS A 145 -5.04 9.80 19.20
CA LYS A 145 -3.68 9.27 19.38
C LYS A 145 -3.76 7.93 20.10
N PHE A 146 -2.85 7.03 19.72
CA PHE A 146 -2.60 5.84 20.52
C PHE A 146 -2.10 6.28 21.89
N THR A 147 -2.55 5.58 22.94
CA THR A 147 -1.89 5.63 24.24
C THR A 147 -0.48 5.06 24.11
N ALA A 148 0.39 5.34 25.08
CA ALA A 148 1.75 4.79 25.08
C ALA A 148 1.74 3.26 25.01
N GLN A 149 0.85 2.61 25.79
CA GLN A 149 0.70 1.16 25.77
C GLN A 149 0.25 0.63 24.41
N GLU A 150 -0.76 1.25 23.79
CA GLU A 150 -1.21 0.86 22.45
C GLU A 150 -0.11 1.05 21.40
N ALA A 151 0.66 2.14 21.48
CA ALA A 151 1.78 2.37 20.56
C ALA A 151 2.85 1.28 20.69
N ASP A 152 3.21 0.91 21.92
CA ASP A 152 4.19 -0.14 22.21
C ASP A 152 3.70 -1.53 21.75
N GLU A 153 2.43 -1.87 22.05
CA GLU A 153 1.83 -3.13 21.65
C GLU A 153 1.69 -3.24 20.11
N TYR A 154 1.25 -2.16 19.47
CA TYR A 154 1.15 -2.06 18.01
C TYR A 154 2.52 -2.24 17.34
N GLN A 155 3.53 -1.51 17.81
CA GLN A 155 4.90 -1.65 17.31
C GLN A 155 5.42 -3.07 17.55
N CYS A 156 5.21 -3.65 18.72
CA CYS A 156 5.65 -5.01 19.03
C CYS A 156 4.98 -6.04 18.11
N ALA A 157 3.69 -5.88 17.81
CA ALA A 157 2.97 -6.74 16.88
C ALA A 157 3.54 -6.66 15.45
N LEU A 158 3.87 -5.44 14.98
CA LEU A 158 4.54 -5.23 13.71
C LEU A 158 5.93 -5.89 13.69
N GLU A 159 6.77 -5.59 14.68
CA GLU A 159 8.16 -6.07 14.73
C GLU A 159 8.27 -7.61 14.79
N ARG A 160 7.31 -8.29 15.43
CA ARG A 160 7.27 -9.77 15.47
C ARG A 160 7.12 -10.43 14.11
N GLN A 161 6.64 -9.71 13.10
CA GLN A 161 6.45 -10.25 11.74
C GLN A 161 7.63 -9.95 10.82
N LEU A 162 8.62 -9.15 11.23
CA LEU A 162 9.75 -8.77 10.36
C LEU A 162 10.47 -9.99 9.78
N GLY A 163 10.72 -9.95 8.46
CA GLY A 163 11.34 -11.04 7.71
C GLY A 163 10.38 -12.14 7.25
N ARG A 164 9.11 -12.12 7.67
CA ARG A 164 8.09 -13.07 7.19
C ARG A 164 7.88 -12.87 5.68
N PRO A 165 7.86 -13.94 4.87
CA PRO A 165 7.75 -13.81 3.41
C PRO A 165 6.40 -13.21 3.00
N TYR A 166 6.37 -12.53 1.86
CA TYR A 166 5.12 -12.07 1.26
C TYR A 166 4.39 -13.25 0.61
N ALA A 167 3.08 -13.35 0.82
CA ALA A 167 2.24 -14.29 0.10
C ALA A 167 0.84 -13.70 -0.08
N VAL A 168 0.15 -14.06 -1.16
CA VAL A 168 -1.27 -13.72 -1.39
C VAL A 168 -2.15 -14.96 -1.53
N SER A 169 -1.56 -16.15 -1.51
CA SER A 169 -2.28 -17.42 -1.63
C SER A 169 -3.27 -17.64 -0.48
N HIS A 170 -2.94 -17.16 0.72
CA HIS A 170 -3.81 -17.27 1.88
C HIS A 170 -5.07 -16.43 1.72
N PHE A 171 -4.99 -15.25 1.10
CA PHE A 171 -6.14 -14.41 0.79
C PHE A 171 -7.17 -15.12 -0.09
N LEU A 172 -6.69 -15.84 -1.12
CA LEU A 172 -7.55 -16.63 -2.00
C LEU A 172 -8.13 -17.87 -1.29
N SER A 173 -7.34 -18.53 -0.44
CA SER A 173 -7.79 -19.73 0.27
C SER A 173 -8.63 -19.45 1.52
N GLY A 174 -8.60 -18.22 2.02
CA GLY A 174 -9.17 -17.82 3.31
C GLY A 174 -8.50 -18.47 4.53
N ARG A 175 -7.30 -19.07 4.37
CA ARG A 175 -6.56 -19.78 5.43
C ARG A 175 -5.16 -19.21 5.55
N ARG A 176 -4.74 -18.94 6.79
CA ARG A 176 -3.37 -18.49 7.11
C ARG A 176 -2.32 -19.43 6.50
N CYS A 177 -1.20 -18.88 6.06
CA CYS A 177 -0.03 -19.64 5.66
C CYS A 177 1.25 -18.96 6.19
N ASP A 178 2.42 -19.49 5.85
CA ASP A 178 3.69 -18.97 6.37
C ASP A 178 3.99 -17.54 5.92
N GLY A 179 3.43 -17.11 4.79
CA GLY A 179 3.56 -15.74 4.29
C GLY A 179 2.39 -14.84 4.68
N LEU A 180 2.56 -13.54 4.45
CA LEU A 180 1.60 -12.52 4.87
C LEU A 180 1.56 -11.35 3.88
N HIS A 181 0.38 -10.89 3.44
CA HIS A 181 0.25 -9.70 2.59
C HIS A 181 0.03 -8.40 3.38
N CYS A 182 0.18 -7.25 2.72
CA CYS A 182 0.18 -5.93 3.34
C CYS A 182 -1.05 -5.64 4.22
N ALA A 183 -2.27 -5.88 3.74
CA ALA A 183 -3.47 -5.58 4.52
C ALA A 183 -3.65 -6.49 5.74
N GLU A 184 -3.47 -7.82 5.61
CA GLU A 184 -3.46 -8.78 6.73
C GLU A 184 -2.46 -8.35 7.80
N TYR A 185 -1.30 -7.84 7.40
CA TYR A 185 -0.24 -7.40 8.31
C TYR A 185 -0.75 -6.36 9.29
N LEU A 186 -1.34 -5.30 8.73
CA LEU A 186 -1.73 -4.13 9.50
C LEU A 186 -3.05 -4.39 10.22
N THR A 187 -3.94 -5.20 9.63
CA THR A 187 -5.13 -5.71 10.30
C THR A 187 -4.77 -6.47 11.58
N ASP A 188 -3.80 -7.40 11.53
CA ASP A 188 -3.36 -8.13 12.73
C ASP A 188 -2.77 -7.21 13.79
N ALA A 189 -1.97 -6.21 13.38
CA ALA A 189 -1.43 -5.22 14.30
C ALA A 189 -2.52 -4.37 14.94
N LEU A 190 -3.53 -3.92 14.19
CA LEU A 190 -4.67 -3.17 14.72
C LEU A 190 -5.58 -4.02 15.62
N ILE A 191 -5.75 -5.31 15.31
CA ILE A 191 -6.45 -6.28 16.18
C ILE A 191 -5.70 -6.43 17.51
N SER A 192 -4.36 -6.46 17.49
CA SER A 192 -3.56 -6.67 18.70
C SER A 192 -3.77 -5.59 19.77
N ILE A 193 -4.10 -4.37 19.36
CA ILE A 193 -4.42 -3.24 20.24
C ILE A 193 -5.93 -3.03 20.42
N GLN A 194 -6.77 -3.95 19.92
CA GLN A 194 -8.23 -3.88 19.98
C GLN A 194 -8.85 -2.68 19.25
N TRP A 195 -8.18 -2.16 18.22
CA TRP A 195 -8.73 -1.06 17.42
C TRP A 195 -9.66 -1.54 16.30
N LEU A 196 -9.48 -2.78 15.84
CA LEU A 196 -10.23 -3.37 14.76
C LEU A 196 -10.56 -4.82 15.10
N GLN A 197 -11.68 -5.32 14.60
CA GLN A 197 -12.00 -6.74 14.59
C GLN A 197 -12.27 -7.18 13.16
N ALA A 198 -11.74 -8.34 12.76
CA ALA A 198 -12.04 -8.94 11.48
C ALA A 198 -12.27 -10.44 11.69
N GLU A 199 -13.40 -10.95 11.17
CA GLU A 199 -13.74 -12.37 11.27
C GLU A 199 -12.71 -13.25 10.55
N ASN A 200 -12.26 -12.79 9.38
CA ASN A 200 -11.20 -13.45 8.61
C ASN A 200 -10.15 -12.42 8.15
N PRO A 201 -9.16 -12.09 9.00
CA PRO A 201 -8.13 -11.10 8.66
C PRO A 201 -7.34 -11.44 7.40
N VAL A 202 -7.26 -12.73 7.07
CA VAL A 202 -6.58 -13.26 5.87
C VAL A 202 -7.24 -12.79 4.58
N ARG A 203 -8.54 -12.49 4.62
CA ARG A 203 -9.31 -12.02 3.46
C ARG A 203 -9.42 -10.50 3.40
N VAL A 204 -8.75 -9.77 4.30
CA VAL A 204 -8.79 -8.31 4.28
C VAL A 204 -7.85 -7.81 3.19
N SER A 205 -8.40 -7.12 2.20
CA SER A 205 -7.64 -6.39 1.19
C SER A 205 -7.36 -4.95 1.64
N PRO A 206 -6.47 -4.20 0.96
CA PRO A 206 -6.33 -2.76 1.23
C PRO A 206 -7.66 -2.01 1.12
N ALA A 207 -8.50 -2.37 0.16
CA ALA A 207 -9.82 -1.77 -0.05
C ALA A 207 -10.74 -2.00 1.15
N SER A 208 -10.93 -3.26 1.55
CA SER A 208 -11.82 -3.61 2.67
C SER A 208 -11.28 -3.11 4.01
N LEU A 209 -9.95 -2.99 4.16
CA LEU A 209 -9.36 -2.34 5.33
C LEU A 209 -9.73 -0.85 5.38
N GLN A 210 -9.54 -0.13 4.26
CA GLN A 210 -9.90 1.30 4.17
C GLN A 210 -11.40 1.51 4.39
N GLU A 211 -12.26 0.71 3.78
CA GLU A 211 -13.71 0.75 4.01
C GLU A 211 -14.06 0.51 5.47
N GLY A 212 -13.46 -0.52 6.10
CA GLY A 212 -13.72 -0.86 7.50
C GLY A 212 -13.31 0.24 8.48
N ILE A 213 -12.12 0.85 8.30
CA ILE A 213 -11.66 1.91 9.20
C ILE A 213 -12.48 3.20 9.06
N GLU A 214 -13.03 3.47 7.87
CA GLU A 214 -13.93 4.60 7.64
C GLU A 214 -15.34 4.33 8.18
N LEU A 215 -15.92 3.17 7.86
CA LEU A 215 -17.26 2.81 8.28
C LEU A 215 -17.38 2.80 9.81
N HIS A 216 -16.36 2.30 10.49
CA HIS A 216 -16.31 2.27 11.95
C HIS A 216 -15.74 3.52 12.58
N ASN A 217 -15.43 4.52 11.77
CA ASN A 217 -14.99 5.83 12.22
C ASN A 217 -13.75 5.74 13.13
N ILE A 218 -12.87 4.77 12.89
CA ILE A 218 -11.64 4.55 13.67
C ILE A 218 -10.54 5.47 13.14
N PHE A 219 -10.55 5.72 11.83
CA PHE A 219 -9.61 6.59 11.14
C PHE A 219 -10.33 7.74 10.45
N VAL A 220 -9.58 8.80 10.17
CA VAL A 220 -9.98 9.92 9.30
C VAL A 220 -9.08 9.97 8.08
N ALA A 221 -9.68 10.22 6.92
CA ALA A 221 -8.93 10.44 5.69
C ALA A 221 -8.08 11.72 5.83
N GLY A 222 -6.79 11.58 5.60
CA GLY A 222 -5.83 12.66 5.48
C GLY A 222 -5.69 13.13 4.03
N PRO A 223 -4.65 13.95 3.74
CA PRO A 223 -4.39 14.39 2.39
C PRO A 223 -3.87 13.26 1.50
N THR A 224 -4.02 13.45 0.20
CA THR A 224 -3.33 12.67 -0.81
C THR A 224 -2.02 13.37 -1.20
N VAL A 225 -0.93 12.62 -1.28
CA VAL A 225 0.39 13.09 -1.72
C VAL A 225 0.77 12.38 -3.01
N ILE A 226 1.12 13.16 -4.04
CA ILE A 226 1.63 12.65 -5.31
C ILE A 226 3.16 12.75 -5.25
N ILE A 227 3.84 11.62 -5.45
CA ILE A 227 5.30 11.55 -5.38
C ILE A 227 5.85 11.47 -6.80
N SER A 228 6.65 12.47 -7.18
CA SER A 228 7.38 12.41 -8.44
C SER A 228 8.66 11.61 -8.30
N HIS A 229 9.01 10.91 -9.37
CA HIS A 229 10.38 10.49 -9.57
C HIS A 229 11.16 11.55 -10.32
N SER A 230 12.28 11.95 -9.73
CA SER A 230 13.34 12.57 -10.51
C SER A 230 13.98 11.46 -11.35
N LEU A 231 13.53 11.32 -12.60
CA LEU A 231 14.27 10.51 -13.55
C LEU A 231 15.61 11.21 -13.78
N GLU A 232 16.72 10.57 -13.43
CA GLU A 232 18.02 11.08 -13.80
C GLU A 232 18.01 11.33 -15.32
N PRO A 233 18.38 12.55 -15.77
CA PRO A 233 18.37 12.86 -17.19
C PRO A 233 19.36 11.91 -17.87
N ILE A 234 18.85 11.08 -18.76
CA ILE A 234 19.67 10.11 -19.47
C ILE A 234 20.51 10.92 -20.47
N PRO A 235 21.84 10.78 -20.47
CA PRO A 235 22.71 11.58 -21.34
C PRO A 235 22.24 11.48 -22.80
N GLU A 236 22.06 12.62 -23.47
CA GLU A 236 21.68 12.62 -24.88
C GLU A 236 22.85 12.10 -25.73
N PRO A 237 22.66 11.02 -26.51
CA PRO A 237 23.68 10.53 -27.40
C PRO A 237 23.87 11.55 -28.53
N GLY A 238 25.11 12.00 -28.73
CA GLY A 238 25.43 12.99 -29.77
C GLY A 238 25.37 12.46 -31.22
N TYR A 239 24.65 11.37 -31.48
CA TYR A 239 24.54 10.76 -32.82
C TYR A 239 23.23 9.94 -32.98
N TRP A 240 22.68 9.96 -34.20
CA TRP A 240 21.36 9.39 -34.55
C TRP A 240 21.16 7.92 -34.14
N CYS A 241 22.16 7.05 -34.36
CA CYS A 241 22.04 5.65 -33.95
C CYS A 241 21.90 5.50 -32.44
N GLY A 242 22.59 6.35 -31.67
CA GLY A 242 22.53 6.36 -30.22
C GLY A 242 21.15 6.80 -29.73
N GLU A 243 20.56 7.83 -30.34
CA GLU A 243 19.21 8.31 -29.98
C GLU A 243 18.16 7.21 -30.16
N ARG A 244 18.21 6.51 -31.30
CA ARG A 244 17.30 5.39 -31.60
C ARG A 244 17.48 4.22 -30.66
N TRP A 245 18.72 3.89 -30.32
CA TRP A 245 19.03 2.82 -29.37
C TRP A 245 18.54 3.16 -27.96
N GLN A 246 18.77 4.39 -27.50
CA GLN A 246 18.30 4.88 -26.21
C GLN A 246 16.77 4.88 -26.12
N ALA A 247 16.08 5.34 -27.16
CA ALA A 247 14.61 5.29 -27.22
C ALA A 247 14.08 3.85 -27.15
N ALA A 248 14.77 2.89 -27.79
CA ALA A 248 14.41 1.48 -27.71
C ALA A 248 14.61 0.92 -26.30
N ILE A 249 15.73 1.23 -25.64
CA ILE A 249 15.98 0.85 -24.24
C ILE A 249 14.88 1.39 -23.34
N LEU A 250 14.55 2.68 -23.46
CA LEU A 250 13.52 3.32 -22.64
C LEU A 250 12.15 2.69 -22.84
N CYS A 251 11.80 2.35 -24.08
CA CYS A 251 10.56 1.67 -24.40
C CYS A 251 10.51 0.27 -23.75
N VAL A 252 11.59 -0.52 -23.90
CA VAL A 252 11.65 -1.88 -23.33
C VAL A 252 11.65 -1.83 -21.80
N ASP A 253 12.42 -0.93 -21.18
CA ASP A 253 12.48 -0.75 -19.74
C ASP A 253 11.12 -0.30 -19.17
N GLY A 254 10.46 0.64 -19.84
CA GLY A 254 9.10 1.07 -19.52
C GLY A 254 8.10 -0.09 -19.59
N CYS A 255 8.12 -0.88 -20.66
CA CYS A 255 7.27 -2.07 -20.78
C CYS A 255 7.57 -3.12 -19.70
N CYS A 256 8.85 -3.40 -19.41
CA CYS A 256 9.25 -4.35 -18.37
C CYS A 256 8.83 -3.88 -16.98
N THR A 257 9.01 -2.60 -16.68
CA THR A 257 8.58 -1.98 -15.42
C THR A 257 7.06 -2.02 -15.28
N GLN A 258 6.32 -1.67 -16.33
CA GLN A 258 4.87 -1.72 -16.33
C GLN A 258 4.35 -3.15 -16.13
N LEU A 259 4.89 -4.13 -16.86
CA LEU A 259 4.54 -5.55 -16.67
C LEU A 259 4.87 -6.01 -15.25
N SER A 260 6.06 -5.66 -14.73
CA SER A 260 6.44 -5.94 -13.34
C SER A 260 5.40 -5.40 -12.36
N ARG A 261 4.98 -4.14 -12.50
CA ARG A 261 3.97 -3.51 -11.62
C ARG A 261 2.60 -4.16 -11.72
N MET A 262 2.21 -4.62 -12.92
CA MET A 262 0.94 -5.32 -13.11
C MET A 262 0.87 -6.63 -12.31
N PHE A 263 1.99 -7.35 -12.20
CA PHE A 263 2.05 -8.66 -11.54
C PHE A 263 2.58 -8.63 -10.10
N LEU A 264 3.38 -7.63 -9.74
CA LEU A 264 4.00 -7.48 -8.44
C LEU A 264 3.46 -6.20 -7.80
N CYS A 265 2.83 -6.31 -6.62
CA CYS A 265 2.57 -5.16 -5.76
C CYS A 265 3.93 -4.52 -5.43
N ARG A 266 4.28 -3.46 -6.16
CA ARG A 266 5.45 -2.62 -5.96
C ARG A 266 4.98 -1.20 -5.84
#